data_AF-A0AAX3VVB4-F1
#
_entry.id   AF-A0AAX3VVB4-F1
#
_cell.length_a   1.000
_cell.length_b   1.000
_cell.length_c   1.000
_cell.angle_alpha   90.00
_cell.angle_beta   90.00
_cell.angle_gamma   90.00
#
_symmetry.space_group_name_H-M   'P 1'
#
loop_
_entity.id
_entity.type
_entity.pdbx_description
1 polymer ?
#
loop_
_entity_poly.entity_id
_entity_poly.type
_entity_poly.pdbx_seq_one_letter_code
_entity_poly.pdbx_strand_id
1 'polypeptide(L)' 'MENVKALLSTSVADAKSSLECLLMSNPQQALEEAQLAVDFINRYGHAANQKSRMAMLTIIVNKARKHLAS' A
#
# COMPACT_ATOMS: atom_id res chain seq x y z
N MET A 1 7.78 9.53 -5.15
CA MET A 1 8.06 8.17 -5.71
C MET A 1 9.04 7.34 -4.88
N GLU A 2 9.87 7.93 -4.02
CA GLU A 2 10.81 7.17 -3.17
C GLU A 2 10.10 6.22 -2.19
N ASN A 3 9.00 6.66 -1.57
CA ASN A 3 8.25 5.84 -0.60
C ASN A 3 7.67 4.57 -1.22
N VAL A 4 7.15 4.65 -2.46
CA VAL A 4 6.61 3.48 -3.18
C VAL A 4 7.72 2.49 -3.53
N LYS A 5 8.91 2.98 -3.91
CA LYS A 5 10.07 2.10 -4.14
C LYS A 5 10.47 1.40 -2.85
N ALA A 6 10.55 2.12 -1.73
CA ALA A 6 10.85 1.56 -0.41
C ALA A 6 9.82 0.50 0.02
N LEU A 7 8.52 0.77 -0.19
CA LEU A 7 7.43 -0.18 0.08
C LEU A 7 7.56 -1.47 -0.71
N LEU A 8 8.04 -1.39 -1.97
CA LEU A 8 8.19 -2.54 -2.86
C LEU A 8 9.51 -3.29 -2.66
N SER A 9 10.57 -2.60 -2.21
CA SER A 9 11.88 -3.20 -1.93
C SER A 9 12.00 -3.78 -0.52
N THR A 10 11.12 -3.41 0.41
CA THR A 10 11.08 -3.95 1.78
C THR A 10 10.17 -5.18 1.91
N SER A 11 10.27 -5.88 3.04
CA SER A 11 9.43 -7.03 3.35
C SER A 11 7.94 -6.63 3.37
N VAL A 12 7.04 -7.58 3.09
CA VAL A 12 5.59 -7.30 3.11
C VAL A 12 5.12 -6.89 4.52
N ALA A 13 5.77 -7.41 5.56
CA ALA A 13 5.44 -7.10 6.95
C ALA A 13 5.84 -5.66 7.32
N ASP A 14 7.04 -5.24 6.95
CA ASP A 14 7.51 -3.87 7.21
C ASP A 14 6.69 -2.85 6.44
N ALA A 15 6.44 -3.12 5.15
CA ALA A 15 5.59 -2.27 4.31
C ALA A 15 4.18 -2.10 4.91
N LYS A 16 3.61 -3.19 5.45
CA LYS A 16 2.32 -3.15 6.14
C LYS A 16 2.39 -2.26 7.38
N SER A 17 3.37 -2.47 8.25
CA SER A 17 3.49 -1.71 9.49
C SER A 17 3.65 -0.21 9.23
N SER A 18 4.47 0.17 8.25
CA SER A 18 4.62 1.57 7.82
C SER A 18 3.31 2.16 7.29
N LEU A 19 2.59 1.43 6.43
CA LEU A 19 1.30 1.89 5.89
C LEU A 19 0.21 1.96 6.96
N GLU A 20 0.21 1.07 7.95
CA GLU A 20 -0.74 1.13 9.07
C GLU A 20 -0.45 2.31 10.01
N CYS A 21 0.83 2.63 10.24
CA CYS A 21 1.22 3.84 10.98
C CYS A 21 0.83 5.12 10.21
N LEU A 22 1.09 5.14 8.90
CA LEU A 22 0.71 6.24 8.03
C LEU A 22 -0.81 6.40 7.96
N LEU A 23 -1.57 5.30 7.89
CA LEU A 23 -3.03 5.32 7.88
C LEU A 23 -3.62 6.03 9.10
N MET A 24 -3.04 5.83 10.29
CA MET A 24 -3.50 6.45 11.53
C MET A 24 -3.17 7.95 11.60
N SER A 25 -2.06 8.37 10.98
CA SER A 25 -1.58 9.75 11.04
C SER A 25 -2.10 10.60 9.88
N ASN A 26 -2.14 10.03 8.69
CA ASN A 26 -2.55 10.66 7.44
C ASN A 26 -3.19 9.62 6.49
N PRO A 27 -4.50 9.35 6.62
CA PRO A 27 -5.19 8.35 5.82
C PRO A 27 -5.21 8.69 4.32
N GLN A 28 -5.15 9.97 3.95
CA GLN A 28 -5.08 10.40 2.55
C GLN A 28 -3.77 9.96 1.91
N GLN A 29 -2.65 10.19 2.58
CA GLN A 29 -1.33 9.79 2.08
C GLN A 29 -1.20 8.26 2.04
N ALA A 30 -1.74 7.55 3.04
CA ALA A 30 -1.76 6.09 3.03
C ALA A 30 -2.53 5.53 1.82
N LEU A 31 -3.65 6.18 1.43
CA LEU A 31 -4.41 5.82 0.25
C LEU A 31 -3.57 6.00 -1.03
N GLU A 32 -2.95 7.16 -1.21
CA GLU A 32 -2.14 7.45 -2.40
C GLU A 32 -0.97 6.49 -2.54
N GLU A 33 -0.20 6.27 -1.46
CA GLU A 33 0.98 5.40 -1.49
C GLU A 33 0.60 3.94 -1.76
N ALA A 34 -0.46 3.45 -1.12
CA ALA A 34 -0.93 2.09 -1.35
C ALA A 34 -1.49 1.90 -2.77
N GLN A 35 -2.22 2.88 -3.29
CA GLN A 35 -2.79 2.84 -4.64
C GLN A 35 -1.68 2.88 -5.71
N LEU A 36 -0.67 3.74 -5.55
CA LEU A 36 0.49 3.78 -6.44
C LEU A 36 1.27 2.46 -6.44
N ALA A 37 1.40 1.81 -5.29
CA ALA A 37 2.04 0.49 -5.20
C ALA A 37 1.22 -0.60 -5.89
N VAL A 38 -0.13 -0.55 -5.80
CA VAL A 38 -1.05 -1.42 -6.55
C VAL A 38 -0.85 -1.25 -8.04
N ASP A 39 -0.89 0.00 -8.52
CA ASP A 39 -0.75 0.30 -9.95
C ASP A 39 0.62 -0.11 -10.48
N PHE A 40 1.69 0.07 -9.68
CA PHE A 40 3.02 -0.37 -10.04
C PHE A 40 3.10 -1.89 -10.21
N ILE A 41 2.56 -2.65 -9.25
CA ILE A 41 2.56 -4.11 -9.32
C ILE A 41 1.71 -4.59 -10.49
N ASN A 42 0.56 -3.97 -10.77
CA ASN A 42 -0.27 -4.32 -11.91
C ASN A 42 0.41 -4.02 -13.26
N ARG A 43 1.20 -2.94 -13.36
CA ARG A 43 1.90 -2.55 -14.60
C ARG A 43 3.21 -3.30 -14.83
N TYR A 44 3.98 -3.55 -13.78
CA TYR A 44 5.38 -3.99 -13.89
C TYR A 44 5.69 -5.27 -13.12
N GLY A 45 4.93 -5.54 -12.05
CA GLY A 45 5.07 -6.77 -11.30
C GLY A 45 4.37 -7.90 -12.04
N HIS A 46 5.01 -9.05 -12.19
CA HIS A 46 4.28 -10.28 -12.48
C HIS A 46 3.29 -10.51 -11.32
N ALA A 47 2.07 -9.99 -11.43
CA ALA A 47 1.08 -9.88 -10.36
C ALA A 47 0.80 -11.24 -9.67
N ALA A 48 1.01 -12.33 -10.41
CA ALA A 48 0.95 -13.70 -9.91
C ALA A 48 1.91 -13.98 -8.72
N ASN A 49 3.09 -13.36 -8.68
CA ASN A 49 4.11 -13.56 -7.64
C ASN A 49 4.00 -12.58 -6.47
N GLN A 50 3.09 -11.60 -6.55
CA GLN A 50 2.92 -10.55 -5.56
C GLN A 50 1.56 -10.63 -4.85
N LYS A 51 0.88 -11.79 -4.87
CA LYS A 51 -0.47 -11.97 -4.30
C LYS A 51 -0.59 -11.49 -2.85
N SER A 52 0.34 -11.86 -1.97
CA SER A 52 0.32 -11.45 -0.56
C SER A 52 0.46 -9.94 -0.40
N ARG A 53 1.30 -9.31 -1.23
CA ARG A 53 1.51 -7.86 -1.25
C ARG A 53 0.28 -7.13 -1.78
N MET A 54 -0.36 -7.66 -2.83
CA MET A 54 -1.63 -7.13 -3.35
C MET A 54 -2.76 -7.20 -2.34
N ALA A 55 -2.90 -8.33 -1.65
CA ALA A 55 -3.90 -8.46 -0.59
C ALA A 55 -3.68 -7.43 0.53
N MET A 56 -2.42 -7.27 0.97
CA MET A 56 -2.07 -6.28 1.99
C MET A 56 -2.36 -4.85 1.54
N LEU A 57 -1.93 -4.45 0.34
CA LEU A 57 -2.16 -3.10 -0.19
C LEU A 57 -3.65 -2.80 -0.36
N THR A 58 -4.43 -3.78 -0.83
CA THR A 58 -5.89 -3.65 -0.95
C THR A 58 -6.56 -3.42 0.40
N ILE A 59 -6.11 -4.11 1.45
CA ILE A 59 -6.61 -3.89 2.82
C ILE A 59 -6.33 -2.45 3.27
N ILE A 60 -5.12 -1.93 3.04
CA ILE A 60 -4.76 -0.55 3.40
C ILE A 60 -5.63 0.46 2.63
N VAL A 61 -5.79 0.29 1.31
CA VAL A 61 -6.66 1.15 0.49
C VAL A 61 -8.08 1.20 1.04
N ASN A 62 -8.66 0.04 1.38
CA ASN A 62 -10.02 -0.03 1.91
C ASN A 62 -10.14 0.62 3.29
N LYS A 63 -9.16 0.41 4.18
CA LYS A 63 -9.12 1.08 5.49
C LYS A 63 -9.01 2.60 5.32
N ALA A 64 -8.12 3.07 4.46
CA ALA A 64 -7.90 4.49 4.21
C ALA A 64 -9.17 5.17 3.68
N ARG A 65 -9.85 4.57 2.70
CA ARG A 65 -11.14 5.07 2.20
C ARG A 65 -12.20 5.14 3.29
N LYS A 66 -12.26 4.14 4.17
CA LYS A 66 -13.20 4.15 5.30
C LYS A 66 -12.91 5.28 6.29
N HIS A 67 -11.64 5.57 6.55
CA HIS A 67 -11.24 6.70 7.40
C HIS A 67 -11.58 8.07 6.78
N LEU A 68 -11.45 8.21 5.46
CA LEU A 68 -11.72 9.47 4.75
C LEU A 68 -13.21 9.73 4.48
N ALA A 69 -14.03 8.68 4.48
CA ALA A 69 -15.47 8.77 4.32
C ALA A 69 -16.21 9.01 5.64
N SER A 70 -15.49 9.00 6.77
CA SER A 70 -15.99 9.33 8.12
C SER A 70 -15.72 10.79 8.45
#